data_AF-A0A1C6SPR9-F1
#
_entry.id   AF-A0A1C6SPR9-F1
#
_cell.length_a   1.000
_cell.length_b   1.000
_cell.length_c   1.000
_cell.angle_alpha   90.00
_cell.angle_beta   90.00
_cell.angle_gamma   90.00
#
_symmetry.space_group_name_H-M   'P 1'
#
loop_
_entity.id
_entity.type
_entity.pdbx_description
1 polymer ?
#
loop_
_entity_poly.entity_id
_entity_poly.type
_entity_poly.pdbx_seq_one_letter_code
_entity_poly.pdbx_strand_id
1 'polypeptide(L)'
;MVAAVTLSGATGAGLVAAGLGTTSTRPPQPEASATPTVERSGAPGPLLPRSQPLRITIPRIGVRAEIVPVATDSDGALEVPPLDRAELAGWYRRGPTPGEAGNAVLVGHVDTQDGPAAFFDLGRLRPGDTIRVTRADGRVARFTVDDVGAYPKERFPTERVYGGGPEARLRLITCGGRFNPRTGNYPDNIVVFATAAG
;
A
#
# COMPACT_ATOMS: atom_id res chain seq x y z
N MET A 1 -12.42 33.72 71.76
CA MET A 1 -13.27 32.70 72.41
C MET A 1 -13.69 31.71 71.31
N VAL A 2 -13.13 30.49 71.36
CA VAL A 2 -13.70 29.16 70.98
C VAL A 2 -14.50 29.09 69.64
N ALA A 3 -13.93 28.58 68.53
CA ALA A 3 -13.76 27.17 68.12
C ALA A 3 -15.08 26.40 67.87
N ALA A 4 -15.26 25.85 66.66
CA ALA A 4 -15.71 24.47 66.41
C ALA A 4 -15.73 24.13 64.91
N VAL A 5 -14.95 23.12 64.55
CA VAL A 5 -15.05 22.31 63.32
C VAL A 5 -15.99 21.15 63.61
N THR A 6 -16.89 20.79 62.68
CA THR A 6 -17.33 19.41 62.49
C THR A 6 -17.62 19.11 61.02
N LEU A 7 -17.11 17.95 60.61
CA LEU A 7 -17.10 17.33 59.30
C LEU A 7 -18.21 16.26 59.21
N SER A 8 -18.88 16.10 58.06
CA SER A 8 -19.62 14.91 57.57
C SER A 8 -20.20 15.26 56.18
N GLY A 9 -20.12 14.52 55.07
CA GLY A 9 -19.64 13.18 54.74
C GLY A 9 -20.51 12.59 53.60
N ALA A 10 -19.88 12.25 52.45
CA ALA A 10 -20.30 11.32 51.34
C ALA A 10 -21.63 11.63 50.57
N THR A 11 -21.82 11.38 49.26
CA THR A 11 -21.42 10.22 48.42
C THR A 11 -21.70 10.47 46.92
N GLY A 12 -20.76 10.09 46.02
CA GLY A 12 -20.95 9.49 44.66
C GLY A 12 -21.55 10.35 43.53
N ALA A 13 -21.23 10.21 42.25
CA ALA A 13 -20.34 9.37 41.44
C ALA A 13 -20.10 10.19 40.14
N GLY A 14 -18.90 10.34 39.58
CA GLY A 14 -18.11 9.27 39.00
C GLY A 14 -18.70 8.87 37.64
N LEU A 15 -18.25 9.50 36.55
CA LEU A 15 -18.08 8.90 35.21
C LEU A 15 -17.25 9.85 34.32
N VAL A 16 -15.93 9.81 34.51
CA VAL A 16 -14.99 10.12 33.43
C VAL A 16 -15.03 8.91 32.50
N ALA A 17 -15.86 8.96 31.46
CA ALA A 17 -15.77 7.98 30.38
C ALA A 17 -14.59 8.36 29.49
N ALA A 18 -13.42 7.85 29.86
CA ALA A 18 -12.26 7.76 28.99
C ALA A 18 -12.63 6.91 27.76
N GLY A 19 -12.84 7.57 26.63
CA GLY A 19 -12.93 6.95 25.32
C GLY A 19 -11.58 6.93 24.61
N LEU A 20 -10.49 6.57 25.28
CA LEU A 20 -9.24 6.20 24.61
C LEU A 20 -9.41 4.79 24.03
N GLY A 21 -10.28 4.68 23.04
CA GLY A 21 -10.22 3.54 22.13
C GLY A 21 -8.95 3.72 21.31
N THR A 22 -7.98 2.83 21.50
CA THR A 22 -6.92 2.61 20.52
C THR A 22 -7.61 2.14 19.24
N THR A 23 -8.10 3.07 18.43
CA THR A 23 -8.57 2.74 17.09
C THR A 23 -7.34 2.26 16.34
N SER A 24 -7.21 0.95 16.17
CA SER A 24 -6.36 0.40 15.12
C SER A 24 -6.76 1.13 13.85
N THR A 25 -5.91 2.06 13.39
CA THR A 25 -6.23 2.89 12.23
C THR A 25 -6.38 1.95 11.06
N ARG A 26 -7.61 1.83 10.54
CA ARG A 26 -7.90 0.99 9.40
C ARG A 26 -7.11 1.52 8.19
N PRO A 27 -6.49 0.64 7.38
CA PRO A 27 -5.89 1.07 6.12
C PRO A 27 -6.94 1.80 5.26
N PRO A 28 -6.60 2.97 4.70
CA PRO A 28 -7.51 3.71 3.82
C PRO A 28 -7.93 2.81 2.67
N GLN A 29 -9.22 2.88 2.33
CA GLN A 29 -9.76 2.21 1.16
C GLN A 29 -9.83 3.21 0.01
N PRO A 30 -9.66 2.76 -1.25
CA PRO A 30 -9.92 3.59 -2.41
C PRO A 30 -11.32 4.21 -2.28
N GLU A 31 -11.43 5.49 -2.61
CA GLU A 31 -12.75 6.10 -2.79
C GLU A 31 -13.48 5.27 -3.86
N ALA A 32 -14.77 5.01 -3.64
CA ALA A 32 -15.58 4.31 -4.62
C ALA A 32 -15.61 5.15 -5.90
N SER A 33 -14.72 4.86 -6.84
CA SER A 33 -14.73 5.49 -8.15
C SER A 33 -16.02 5.10 -8.84
N ALA A 34 -16.89 6.10 -9.05
CA ALA A 34 -17.78 6.07 -10.20
C ALA A 34 -16.91 5.74 -11.42
N THR A 35 -17.30 4.71 -12.18
CA THR A 35 -16.80 4.26 -13.49
C THR A 35 -15.51 4.93 -14.02
N PRO A 36 -14.45 4.18 -14.36
CA PRO A 36 -13.22 4.78 -14.88
C PRO A 36 -13.50 5.50 -16.21
N THR A 37 -13.65 6.82 -16.14
CA THR A 37 -13.69 7.73 -17.29
C THR A 37 -12.57 8.73 -17.13
N VAL A 38 -11.33 8.25 -17.06
CA VAL A 38 -10.19 9.07 -17.41
C VAL A 38 -9.66 8.48 -18.70
N GLU A 39 -10.09 9.07 -19.83
CA GLU A 39 -9.37 8.88 -21.08
C GLU A 39 -7.91 9.27 -20.84
N ARG A 40 -6.99 8.32 -21.03
CA ARG A 40 -5.55 8.57 -20.96
C ARG A 40 -5.21 9.64 -22.00
N SER A 41 -4.98 10.86 -21.54
CA SER A 41 -4.70 11.99 -22.44
C SER A 41 -3.23 12.08 -22.89
N GLY A 42 -2.49 10.96 -22.89
CA GLY A 42 -1.06 10.95 -23.26
C GLY A 42 -0.60 9.61 -23.82
N ALA A 43 0.37 9.67 -24.74
CA ALA A 43 1.04 8.47 -25.25
C ALA A 43 1.78 7.74 -24.11
N PRO A 44 1.83 6.39 -24.13
CA PRO A 44 2.61 5.63 -23.16
C PRO A 44 4.07 6.11 -23.11
N GLY A 45 4.64 6.20 -21.91
CA GLY A 45 6.05 6.55 -21.73
C GLY A 45 7.01 5.55 -22.38
N PRO A 46 8.30 5.94 -22.58
CA PRO A 46 9.27 5.09 -23.25
C PRO A 46 9.58 3.81 -22.46
N LEU A 47 9.85 2.72 -23.19
CA LEU A 47 10.40 1.50 -22.60
C LEU A 47 11.86 1.71 -22.25
N LEU A 48 12.29 1.10 -21.14
CA LEU A 48 13.65 1.14 -20.66
C LEU A 48 14.26 -0.27 -20.67
N PRO A 49 15.58 -0.41 -20.87
CA PRO A 49 16.28 -1.69 -20.73
C PRO A 49 16.12 -2.25 -19.32
N ARG A 50 16.27 -3.56 -19.14
CA ARG A 50 16.23 -4.24 -17.83
C ARG A 50 17.26 -3.65 -16.86
N SER A 51 16.81 -3.31 -15.65
CA SER A 51 17.67 -2.82 -14.57
C SER A 51 16.95 -2.92 -13.23
N GLN A 52 17.65 -3.43 -12.21
CA GLN A 52 17.05 -3.72 -10.91
C GLN A 52 16.48 -2.45 -10.25
N PRO A 53 15.27 -2.52 -9.68
CA PRO A 53 14.71 -1.43 -8.90
C PRO A 53 15.38 -1.37 -7.53
N LEU A 54 15.73 -0.17 -7.07
CA LEU A 54 16.41 0.05 -5.79
C LEU A 54 15.52 0.76 -4.76
N ARG A 55 14.66 1.68 -5.22
CA ARG A 55 13.82 2.50 -4.34
C ARG A 55 12.55 2.94 -5.03
N ILE A 56 11.43 2.88 -4.33
CA ILE A 56 10.16 3.46 -4.74
C ILE A 56 9.91 4.76 -3.97
N THR A 57 9.35 5.77 -4.64
CA THR A 57 8.89 7.01 -4.02
C THR A 57 7.52 7.39 -4.55
N ILE A 58 6.59 7.67 -3.63
CA ILE A 58 5.21 8.06 -3.93
C ILE A 58 4.88 9.33 -3.14
N PRO A 59 5.12 10.54 -3.71
CA PRO A 59 5.05 11.79 -2.97
C PRO A 59 3.71 12.06 -2.29
N ARG A 60 2.60 11.71 -2.96
CA ARG A 60 1.23 11.95 -2.46
C ARG A 60 0.98 11.37 -1.07
N ILE A 61 1.59 10.23 -0.77
CA ILE A 61 1.40 9.47 0.47
C ILE A 61 2.70 9.33 1.28
N GLY A 62 3.72 10.13 0.97
CA GLY A 62 4.98 10.16 1.73
C GLY A 62 5.85 8.90 1.65
N VAL A 63 5.53 7.94 0.76
CA VAL A 63 6.29 6.69 0.67
C VAL A 63 7.68 6.92 0.10
N ARG A 64 8.69 6.37 0.79
CA ARG A 64 10.07 6.23 0.34
C ARG A 64 10.63 4.92 0.89
N ALA A 65 10.52 3.85 0.10
CA ALA A 65 10.88 2.49 0.52
C ALA A 65 12.01 1.92 -0.34
N GLU A 66 12.94 1.22 0.28
CA GLU A 66 13.93 0.41 -0.44
C GLU A 66 13.26 -0.83 -1.02
N ILE A 67 13.78 -1.28 -2.17
CA ILE A 67 13.21 -2.41 -2.89
C ILE A 67 14.15 -3.59 -2.80
N VAL A 68 13.64 -4.72 -2.33
CA VAL A 68 14.33 -6.00 -2.30
C VAL A 68 13.70 -6.99 -3.29
N PRO A 69 14.47 -7.90 -3.89
CA PRO A 69 13.91 -8.92 -4.76
C PRO A 69 13.15 -9.99 -3.95
N VAL A 70 11.94 -10.33 -4.38
CA VAL A 70 11.12 -11.43 -3.86
C VAL A 70 10.75 -12.37 -5.02
N ALA A 71 10.38 -13.62 -4.74
CA ALA A 71 9.84 -14.53 -5.76
C ALA A 71 8.52 -15.12 -5.29
N THR A 72 8.29 -16.39 -5.59
CA THR A 72 7.15 -17.14 -5.10
C THR A 72 7.65 -18.20 -4.15
N ASP A 73 6.85 -18.50 -3.13
CA ASP A 73 7.07 -19.65 -2.27
C ASP A 73 6.83 -20.97 -3.02
N SER A 74 6.90 -22.09 -2.28
CA SER A 74 6.67 -23.43 -2.83
C SER A 74 5.26 -23.66 -3.37
N ASP A 75 4.28 -22.89 -2.87
CA ASP A 75 2.88 -22.99 -3.26
C ASP A 75 2.54 -22.04 -4.43
N GLY A 76 3.54 -21.30 -4.92
CA GLY A 76 3.41 -20.38 -6.04
C GLY A 76 2.84 -19.01 -5.63
N ALA A 77 2.66 -18.74 -4.34
CA ALA A 77 2.21 -17.45 -3.86
C ALA A 77 3.37 -16.45 -3.84
N LEU A 78 3.10 -15.18 -4.17
CA LEU A 78 4.10 -14.12 -4.18
C LEU A 78 4.59 -13.85 -2.75
N GLU A 79 5.89 -14.05 -2.55
CA GLU A 79 6.56 -13.71 -1.29
C GLU A 79 6.44 -12.21 -1.01
N VAL A 80 6.38 -11.85 0.27
CA VAL A 80 6.42 -10.46 0.75
C VAL A 80 7.73 -10.22 1.52
N PRO A 81 8.18 -8.96 1.67
CA PRO A 81 9.34 -8.64 2.50
C PRO A 81 9.18 -9.17 3.94
N PRO A 82 10.29 -9.39 4.67
CA PRO A 82 10.22 -9.76 6.09
C PRO A 82 9.42 -8.75 6.93
N LEU A 83 8.63 -9.23 7.90
CA LEU A 83 7.79 -8.39 8.76
C LEU A 83 8.60 -7.48 9.69
N ASP A 84 9.81 -7.90 10.07
CA ASP A 84 10.76 -7.10 10.86
C ASP A 84 11.41 -5.95 10.05
N ARG A 85 11.13 -5.89 8.74
CA ARG A 85 11.55 -4.84 7.82
C ARG A 85 10.38 -4.33 6.99
N ALA A 86 9.32 -3.91 7.70
CA ALA A 86 8.05 -3.49 7.12
C ALA A 86 8.11 -2.18 6.32
N GLU A 87 9.22 -1.45 6.41
CA GLU A 87 9.56 -0.30 5.57
C GLU A 87 10.01 -0.67 4.15
N LEU A 88 10.27 -1.96 3.88
CA LEU A 88 10.69 -2.44 2.57
C LEU A 88 9.51 -2.72 1.63
N ALA A 89 9.78 -2.58 0.33
CA ALA A 89 8.97 -3.11 -0.74
C ALA A 89 9.67 -4.32 -1.40
N GLY A 90 8.89 -5.31 -1.82
CA GLY A 90 9.38 -6.49 -2.54
C GLY A 90 9.06 -6.38 -4.02
N TRP A 91 10.05 -6.55 -4.91
CA TRP A 91 9.81 -6.66 -6.36
C TRP A 91 9.83 -8.13 -6.80
N TYR A 92 8.80 -8.57 -7.54
CA TYR A 92 8.75 -9.92 -8.11
C TYR A 92 9.84 -10.13 -9.17
N ARG A 93 10.95 -10.77 -8.77
CA ARG A 93 12.21 -10.79 -9.54
C ARG A 93 12.15 -11.57 -10.86
N ARG A 94 11.16 -12.46 -11.02
CA ARG A 94 10.92 -13.21 -12.26
C ARG A 94 10.12 -12.40 -13.30
N GLY A 95 9.55 -11.26 -12.90
CA GLY A 95 8.83 -10.36 -13.80
C GLY A 95 9.72 -9.31 -14.49
N PRO A 96 9.09 -8.41 -15.26
CA PRO A 96 9.72 -7.20 -15.77
C PRO A 96 10.27 -6.31 -14.65
N THR A 97 11.39 -5.63 -14.88
CA THR A 97 11.81 -4.52 -14.01
C THR A 97 10.97 -3.27 -14.32
N PRO A 98 10.74 -2.38 -13.34
CA PRO A 98 10.01 -1.13 -13.59
C PRO A 98 10.63 -0.32 -14.74
N GLY A 99 9.88 -0.19 -15.84
CA GLY A 99 10.29 0.48 -17.08
C GLY A 99 10.42 -0.46 -18.28
N GLU A 100 10.53 -1.78 -18.07
CA GLU A 100 10.40 -2.77 -19.15
C GLU A 100 8.94 -2.94 -19.57
N ALA A 101 8.71 -3.48 -20.77
CA ALA A 101 7.38 -3.86 -21.22
C ALA A 101 6.77 -4.95 -20.31
N GLY A 102 5.48 -4.81 -20.02
CA GLY A 102 4.73 -5.70 -19.14
C GLY A 102 4.53 -5.12 -17.74
N ASN A 103 3.98 -5.94 -16.84
CA ASN A 103 3.66 -5.53 -15.48
C ASN A 103 4.83 -5.82 -14.54
N ALA A 104 5.53 -4.78 -14.10
CA ALA A 104 6.39 -4.88 -12.94
C ALA A 104 5.53 -4.88 -11.66
N VAL A 105 5.72 -5.87 -10.78
CA VAL A 105 4.90 -6.05 -9.57
C VAL A 105 5.74 -5.79 -8.34
N LEU A 106 5.28 -4.86 -7.50
CA LEU A 106 5.84 -4.55 -6.19
C LEU A 106 4.78 -4.84 -5.10
N VAL A 107 5.22 -5.49 -4.03
CA VAL A 107 4.41 -5.80 -2.85
C VAL A 107 4.98 -5.14 -1.61
N GLY A 108 4.14 -4.87 -0.62
CA GLY A 108 4.59 -4.33 0.66
C GLY A 108 3.54 -4.56 1.74
N HIS A 109 4.00 -4.59 2.98
CA HIS A 109 3.11 -4.73 4.13
C HIS A 109 2.18 -3.52 4.24
N VAL A 110 0.97 -3.78 4.72
CA VAL A 110 0.02 -2.72 5.06
C VAL A 110 0.38 -2.18 6.44
N ASP A 111 0.56 -3.04 7.43
CA ASP A 111 0.98 -2.71 8.79
C ASP A 111 1.71 -3.89 9.45
N THR A 112 2.20 -3.65 10.66
CA THR A 112 2.67 -4.64 11.61
C THR A 112 2.01 -4.41 12.97
N GLN A 113 2.38 -5.22 13.97
CA GLN A 113 1.97 -4.99 15.36
C GLN A 113 2.45 -3.63 15.91
N ASP A 114 3.52 -3.07 15.34
CA ASP A 114 4.12 -1.80 15.75
C ASP A 114 3.51 -0.58 15.02
N GLY A 115 2.67 -0.80 14.01
CA GLY A 115 1.93 0.24 13.31
C GLY A 115 2.02 0.17 11.77
N PRO A 116 1.69 1.28 11.09
CA PRO A 116 1.68 1.37 9.62
C PRO A 116 3.02 0.97 8.98
N ALA A 117 2.95 0.23 7.87
CA ALA A 117 4.11 -0.20 7.09
C ALA A 117 4.23 0.59 5.78
N ALA A 118 5.21 0.24 4.93
CA ALA A 118 5.56 0.98 3.72
C ALA A 118 4.36 1.30 2.82
N PHE A 119 3.41 0.37 2.68
CA PHE A 119 2.28 0.50 1.75
C PHE A 119 0.94 0.73 2.44
N PHE A 120 0.93 1.09 3.73
CA PHE A 120 -0.30 1.37 4.49
C PHE A 120 -1.29 2.27 3.74
N ASP A 121 -0.78 3.37 3.16
CA ASP A 121 -1.58 4.43 2.56
C ASP A 121 -1.89 4.26 1.06
N LEU A 122 -1.61 3.10 0.44
CA LEU A 122 -1.85 2.91 -1.00
C LEU A 122 -3.30 3.20 -1.42
N GLY A 123 -4.27 2.91 -0.57
CA GLY A 123 -5.69 3.19 -0.84
C GLY A 123 -6.03 4.68 -0.93
N ARG A 124 -5.13 5.61 -0.58
CA ARG A 124 -5.33 7.06 -0.74
C ARG A 124 -4.93 7.59 -2.12
N LEU A 125 -4.24 6.78 -2.92
CA LEU A 125 -3.83 7.17 -4.27
C LEU A 125 -5.03 7.34 -5.18
N ARG A 126 -4.86 8.20 -6.18
CA ARG A 126 -5.87 8.57 -7.16
C ARG A 126 -5.27 8.53 -8.57
N PRO A 127 -6.10 8.34 -9.61
CA PRO A 127 -5.67 8.54 -10.98
C PRO A 127 -4.96 9.89 -11.15
N GLY A 128 -3.81 9.89 -11.84
CA GLY A 128 -2.95 11.07 -12.01
C GLY A 128 -1.81 11.20 -10.99
N ASP A 129 -1.85 10.48 -9.85
CA ASP A 129 -0.74 10.51 -8.89
C ASP A 129 0.54 9.92 -9.49
N THR A 130 1.69 10.48 -9.12
CA THR A 130 3.00 10.05 -9.64
C THR A 130 3.67 9.02 -8.74
N ILE A 131 4.20 7.97 -9.35
CA ILE A 131 5.10 6.98 -8.73
C ILE A 131 6.46 7.05 -9.43
N ARG A 132 7.54 7.00 -8.64
CA ARG A 132 8.91 6.97 -9.17
C ARG A 132 9.65 5.75 -8.65
N VAL A 133 10.35 5.06 -9.53
CA VAL A 133 11.25 3.96 -9.18
C VAL A 133 12.67 4.30 -9.62
N THR A 134 13.56 4.46 -8.65
CA THR A 134 15.01 4.61 -8.89
C THR A 134 15.60 3.23 -9.17
N ARG A 135 16.45 3.15 -10.19
CA ARG A 135 16.99 1.90 -10.73
C ARG A 135 18.52 1.87 -10.64
N ALA A 136 19.09 0.67 -10.70
CA ALA A 136 20.53 0.45 -10.58
C ALA A 136 21.36 1.05 -11.74
N ASP A 137 20.74 1.35 -12.87
CA ASP A 137 21.38 2.00 -14.02
C ASP A 137 21.41 3.54 -13.90
N GLY A 138 21.02 4.08 -12.75
CA GLY A 138 20.94 5.52 -12.48
C GLY A 138 19.70 6.21 -13.07
N ARG A 139 18.85 5.49 -13.81
CA ARG A 139 17.60 6.05 -14.36
C ARG A 139 16.47 6.00 -13.34
N VAL A 140 15.44 6.81 -13.59
CA VAL A 140 14.19 6.80 -12.83
C VAL A 140 13.04 6.45 -13.76
N ALA A 141 12.38 5.32 -13.52
CA ALA A 141 11.12 4.99 -14.19
C ALA A 141 9.99 5.78 -13.50
N ARG A 142 9.23 6.54 -14.29
CA ARG A 142 8.10 7.35 -13.82
C ARG A 142 6.81 6.71 -14.28
N PHE A 143 5.84 6.65 -13.39
CA PHE A 143 4.52 6.11 -13.67
C PHE A 143 3.45 7.07 -13.18
N THR A 144 2.34 7.10 -13.89
CA THR A 144 1.11 7.78 -13.48
C THR A 144 0.10 6.72 -13.06
N VAL A 145 -0.51 6.89 -11.89
CA VAL A 145 -1.59 6.02 -11.43
C VAL A 145 -2.76 6.14 -12.40
N ASP A 146 -3.24 5.00 -12.89
CA ASP A 146 -4.40 4.86 -13.74
C ASP A 146 -5.67 4.60 -12.92
N ASP A 147 -5.56 3.73 -11.90
CA ASP A 147 -6.67 3.21 -11.12
C ASP A 147 -6.18 2.64 -9.78
N VAL A 148 -7.05 2.63 -8.78
CA VAL A 148 -6.80 1.97 -7.48
C VAL A 148 -8.03 1.17 -7.09
N GLY A 149 -7.88 -0.14 -6.94
CA GLY A 149 -8.98 -1.04 -6.60
C GLY A 149 -8.75 -1.80 -5.31
N ALA A 150 -9.84 -2.08 -4.59
CA ALA A 150 -9.88 -3.04 -3.49
C ALA A 150 -10.53 -4.33 -3.97
N TYR A 151 -9.87 -5.47 -3.76
CA TYR A 151 -10.32 -6.77 -4.25
C TYR A 151 -10.29 -7.79 -3.11
N PRO A 152 -11.40 -8.51 -2.84
CA PRO A 152 -11.34 -9.70 -1.99
C PRO A 152 -10.26 -10.65 -2.49
N LYS A 153 -9.53 -11.29 -1.57
CA LYS A 153 -8.44 -12.21 -1.92
C LYS A 153 -8.91 -13.34 -2.84
N GLU A 154 -10.14 -13.79 -2.69
CA GLU A 154 -10.77 -14.85 -3.50
C GLU A 154 -11.14 -14.37 -4.93
N ARG A 155 -11.19 -13.05 -5.15
CA ARG A 155 -11.52 -12.41 -6.44
C ARG A 155 -10.39 -11.49 -6.90
N PHE A 156 -9.16 -11.83 -6.53
CA PHE A 156 -7.98 -11.09 -6.93
C PHE A 156 -7.85 -11.02 -8.46
N PRO A 157 -7.60 -9.85 -9.06
CA PRO A 157 -7.59 -9.68 -10.51
C PRO A 157 -6.25 -10.14 -11.11
N THR A 158 -5.95 -11.43 -10.99
CA THR A 158 -4.67 -12.06 -11.35
C THR A 158 -4.16 -11.64 -12.73
N GLU A 159 -5.01 -11.69 -13.76
CA GLU A 159 -4.59 -11.32 -15.13
C GLU A 159 -4.23 -9.84 -15.26
N ARG A 160 -4.98 -8.93 -14.63
CA ARG A 160 -4.66 -7.48 -14.67
C ARG A 160 -3.37 -7.15 -13.92
N VAL A 161 -2.99 -7.98 -12.95
CA VAL A 161 -1.83 -7.78 -12.08
C VAL A 161 -0.58 -8.45 -12.67
N TYR A 162 -0.66 -9.72 -13.02
CA TYR A 162 0.50 -10.52 -13.44
C TYR A 162 0.59 -10.72 -14.95
N GLY A 163 -0.47 -10.40 -15.70
CA GLY A 163 -0.47 -10.48 -17.17
C GLY A 163 0.55 -9.55 -17.82
N GLY A 164 0.88 -9.86 -19.06
CA GLY A 164 1.82 -9.09 -19.88
C GLY A 164 1.17 -7.91 -20.61
N GLY A 165 1.99 -7.15 -21.32
CA GLY A 165 1.52 -6.09 -22.22
C GLY A 165 2.68 -5.39 -22.92
N PRO A 166 2.44 -4.68 -24.03
CA PRO A 166 3.48 -3.96 -24.78
C PRO A 166 3.94 -2.68 -24.08
N GLU A 167 3.14 -2.15 -23.15
CA GLU A 167 3.44 -0.94 -22.38
C GLU A 167 4.21 -1.30 -21.10
N ALA A 168 5.05 -0.38 -20.61
CA ALA A 168 5.65 -0.48 -19.29
C ALA A 168 4.62 -0.11 -18.22
N ARG A 169 4.28 -1.06 -17.35
CA ARG A 169 3.24 -0.92 -16.32
C ARG A 169 3.78 -1.28 -14.95
N LEU A 170 3.22 -0.67 -13.92
CA LEU A 170 3.53 -0.93 -12.53
C LEU A 170 2.27 -1.35 -11.78
N ARG A 171 2.41 -2.36 -10.92
CA ARG A 171 1.38 -2.84 -10.01
C ARG A 171 1.93 -2.80 -8.59
N LEU A 172 1.26 -2.05 -7.72
CA LEU A 172 1.57 -2.04 -6.29
C LEU A 172 0.47 -2.80 -5.56
N ILE A 173 0.84 -3.70 -4.65
CA ILE A 173 -0.11 -4.55 -3.94
C ILE A 173 0.17 -4.47 -2.44
N THR A 174 -0.88 -4.32 -1.65
CA THR A 174 -0.83 -4.47 -0.19
C THR A 174 -2.12 -5.11 0.33
N CYS A 175 -2.12 -5.56 1.58
CA CYS A 175 -3.31 -6.04 2.26
C CYS A 175 -4.32 -4.90 2.49
N GLY A 176 -5.62 -5.20 2.47
CA GLY A 176 -6.69 -4.21 2.57
C GLY A 176 -7.96 -4.72 3.27
N GLY A 177 -8.98 -3.88 3.33
CA GLY A 177 -10.22 -4.20 4.04
C GLY A 177 -10.13 -3.94 5.55
N ARG A 178 -11.07 -4.51 6.30
CA ARG A 178 -11.06 -4.43 7.77
C ARG A 178 -10.29 -5.63 8.32
N PHE A 179 -9.31 -5.38 9.19
CA PHE A 179 -8.60 -6.44 9.88
C PHE A 179 -9.57 -7.41 10.57
N ASN A 180 -9.39 -8.71 10.34
CA ASN A 180 -10.16 -9.75 10.99
C ASN A 180 -9.34 -10.36 12.13
N PRO A 181 -9.64 -10.02 13.40
CA PRO A 181 -8.88 -10.50 14.54
C PRO A 181 -9.05 -12.01 14.79
N ARG A 182 -10.08 -12.65 14.23
CA ARG A 182 -10.27 -14.10 14.36
C ARG A 182 -9.33 -14.90 13.47
N THR A 183 -9.03 -14.35 12.28
CA THR A 183 -8.15 -15.01 11.30
C THR A 183 -6.75 -14.40 11.27
N GLY A 184 -6.52 -13.28 11.98
CA GLY A 184 -5.26 -12.54 11.95
C GLY A 184 -4.94 -11.91 10.60
N ASN A 185 -5.95 -11.69 9.75
CA ASN A 185 -5.74 -11.38 8.34
C ASN A 185 -6.64 -10.25 7.83
N TYR A 186 -6.14 -9.59 6.80
CA TYR A 186 -6.88 -8.69 5.93
C TYR A 186 -7.59 -9.49 4.82
N PRO A 187 -8.91 -9.34 4.62
CA PRO A 187 -9.66 -10.12 3.63
C PRO A 187 -9.44 -9.64 2.19
N ASP A 188 -9.02 -8.39 2.01
CA ASP A 188 -8.87 -7.78 0.68
C ASP A 188 -7.39 -7.52 0.38
N ASN A 189 -7.11 -7.22 -0.89
CA ASN A 189 -5.90 -6.57 -1.35
C ASN A 189 -6.26 -5.21 -1.97
N ILE A 190 -5.44 -4.20 -1.70
CA ILE A 190 -5.43 -2.95 -2.47
C ILE A 190 -4.44 -3.13 -3.61
N VAL A 191 -4.86 -2.82 -4.83
CA VAL A 191 -4.03 -2.86 -6.04
C VAL A 191 -4.04 -1.50 -6.72
N VAL A 192 -2.86 -0.92 -6.88
CA VAL A 192 -2.63 0.29 -7.67
C VAL A 192 -2.20 -0.12 -9.07
N PHE A 193 -2.89 0.38 -10.09
CA PHE A 193 -2.53 0.23 -11.49
C PHE A 193 -1.90 1.54 -11.96
N ALA A 194 -0.69 1.47 -12.51
CA ALA A 194 -0.02 2.63 -13.09
C ALA A 194 0.67 2.27 -14.41
N THR A 195 0.82 3.26 -15.28
CA THR A 195 1.45 3.14 -16.60
C THR A 195 2.59 4.14 -16.72
N ALA A 196 3.65 3.76 -17.44
CA ALA A 196 4.83 4.60 -17.62
C ALA A 196 4.46 5.95 -18.22
N ALA A 197 5.04 7.01 -17.68
CA ALA A 197 4.91 8.39 -18.14
C ALA A 197 6.23 8.85 -18.79
N GLY A 198 6.09 9.72 -19.80
CA GLY A 198 7.23 10.40 -20.45
C GLY A 198 7.92 11.42 -19.56
#